data_AF-A0A644ZUH2-F1
#
_entry.id   AF-A0A644ZUH2-F1
#
_cell.length_a   1.000
_cell.length_b   1.000
_cell.length_c   1.000
_cell.angle_alpha   90.00
_cell.angle_beta   90.00
_cell.angle_gamma   90.00
#
_symmetry.space_group_name_H-M   'P 1'
#
loop_
_entity.id
_entity.type
_entity.pdbx_description
1 polymer ?
#
loop_
_entity_poly.entity_id
_entity_poly.type
_entity_poly.pdbx_seq_one_letter_code
_entity_poly.pdbx_strand_id
1 'polypeptide(L)'
;MLDLMASKFASVFNDLNNAGLPSGTAEADLHNLFGSSDGGEITAKTISIASGWSSDKYGITASVDDPTNDSANENILKMISALDADQSFIDTGSDPADTSDDKTIFTGSFHEFFSKLNTTLGIDIESTSTTLDNYISVTNEISDSREAISGVNLDEEGMNLLKYQKSYNAAARLMTTLDEALDTLINNMGVVGR
;
A
#
# COMPACT_ATOMS: atom_id res chain seq x y z
N MET A 1 -5.53 3.78 12.53
CA MET A 1 -4.38 4.03 13.44
C MET A 1 -4.00 5.50 13.52
N LEU A 2 -3.74 6.18 12.39
CA LEU A 2 -3.40 7.61 12.43
C LEU A 2 -4.56 8.48 12.93
N ASP A 3 -5.79 8.17 12.51
CA ASP A 3 -7.00 8.87 12.98
C ASP A 3 -7.22 8.70 14.48
N LEU A 4 -6.94 7.51 15.01
CA LEU A 4 -7.01 7.22 16.45
C LEU A 4 -5.99 8.02 17.25
N MET A 5 -4.79 8.23 16.71
CA MET A 5 -3.80 9.10 17.37
C MET A 5 -4.27 10.55 17.38
N ALA A 6 -4.76 11.04 16.24
CA ALA A 6 -5.24 12.42 16.11
C ALA A 6 -6.46 12.70 17.01
N SER A 7 -7.44 11.79 17.05
CA SER A 7 -8.62 11.92 17.90
C SER A 7 -8.25 11.87 19.38
N LYS A 8 -7.38 10.92 19.79
CA LYS A 8 -6.94 10.79 21.18
C LYS A 8 -6.09 11.98 21.62
N PHE A 9 -5.20 12.46 20.76
CA PHE A 9 -4.40 13.66 21.03
C PHE A 9 -5.29 14.89 21.22
N ALA A 10 -6.23 15.12 20.30
CA ALA A 10 -7.16 16.24 20.42
C ALA A 10 -8.02 16.13 21.68
N SER A 11 -8.56 14.94 22.00
CA SER A 11 -9.34 14.71 23.23
C SER A 11 -8.51 15.00 24.48
N VAL A 12 -7.34 14.40 24.64
CA VAL A 12 -6.51 14.58 25.86
C VAL A 12 -6.18 16.06 26.08
N PHE A 13 -5.80 16.79 25.03
CA PHE A 13 -5.45 18.21 25.16
C PHE A 13 -6.67 19.11 25.38
N ASN A 14 -7.80 18.81 24.75
CA ASN A 14 -9.05 19.53 24.97
C ASN A 14 -9.57 19.28 26.39
N ASP A 15 -9.55 18.03 26.85
CA ASP A 15 -10.01 17.64 28.18
C ASP A 15 -9.19 18.33 29.27
N LEU A 16 -7.86 18.41 29.11
CA LEU A 16 -6.99 19.14 30.03
C LEU A 16 -7.29 20.65 30.03
N ASN A 17 -7.54 21.24 28.86
CA ASN A 17 -7.83 22.68 28.79
C ASN A 17 -9.22 23.04 29.33
N ASN A 18 -10.14 22.07 29.33
CA ASN A 18 -11.52 22.20 29.82
C ASN A 18 -11.74 21.68 31.25
N ALA A 19 -10.73 21.10 31.90
CA ALA A 19 -10.89 20.40 33.18
C ALA A 19 -11.45 21.25 34.34
N GLY A 20 -11.47 22.59 34.21
CA GLY A 20 -12.05 23.52 35.18
C GLY A 20 -13.44 24.05 34.84
N LEU A 21 -14.01 23.67 33.69
CA LEU A 21 -15.33 24.13 33.28
C LEU A 21 -16.42 23.26 33.94
N PRO A 22 -17.54 23.86 34.39
CA PRO A 22 -18.66 23.11 34.95
C PRO A 22 -19.21 22.09 33.94
N SER A 23 -19.60 20.91 34.43
CA SER A 23 -20.20 19.88 33.59
C SER A 23 -21.49 20.40 32.94
N GLY A 24 -21.58 20.35 31.60
CA GLY A 24 -22.72 20.88 30.83
C GLY A 24 -22.49 22.26 30.20
N THR A 25 -21.26 22.78 30.23
CA THR A 25 -20.86 23.95 29.44
C THR A 25 -21.12 23.68 27.94
N ALA A 26 -21.76 24.62 27.25
CA ALA A 26 -22.07 24.47 25.83
C ALA A 26 -20.78 24.32 25.01
N GLU A 27 -20.81 23.54 23.93
CA GLU A 27 -19.63 23.30 23.06
C GLU A 27 -19.00 24.59 22.53
N ALA A 28 -19.78 25.66 22.38
CA ALA A 28 -19.31 26.98 21.95
C ALA A 28 -18.45 27.73 23.00
N ASP A 29 -18.55 27.31 24.26
CA ASP A 29 -17.88 27.90 25.42
C ASP A 29 -16.80 26.97 25.99
N LEU A 30 -16.58 25.79 25.37
CA LEU A 30 -15.41 24.97 25.64
C LEU A 30 -14.15 25.66 25.09
N HIS A 31 -13.10 25.64 25.89
CA HIS A 31 -11.76 26.08 25.50
C HIS A 31 -11.03 24.95 24.76
N ASN A 32 -11.64 24.38 23.71
CA ASN A 32 -11.00 23.33 22.91
C ASN A 32 -9.76 23.89 22.21
N LEU A 33 -8.61 23.23 22.31
CA LEU A 33 -7.40 23.60 21.56
C LEU A 33 -7.44 23.03 20.14
N PHE A 34 -7.96 21.82 19.98
CA PHE A 34 -8.04 21.13 18.70
C PHE A 34 -9.48 20.88 18.30
N GLY A 35 -9.78 21.07 17.02
CA GLY A 35 -11.10 20.82 16.44
C GLY A 35 -11.00 20.23 15.04
N SER A 36 -12.15 19.90 14.46
CA SER A 36 -12.24 19.43 13.08
C SER A 36 -12.38 20.61 12.12
N SER A 37 -11.61 20.62 11.03
CA SER A 37 -11.71 21.64 9.97
C SER A 37 -13.10 21.67 9.32
N ASP A 38 -13.77 20.51 9.32
CA ASP A 38 -15.02 20.28 8.60
C ASP A 38 -16.23 20.22 9.54
N GLY A 39 -16.02 20.42 10.85
CA GLY A 39 -17.05 20.31 11.89
C GLY A 39 -17.55 18.88 12.17
N GLY A 40 -16.92 17.87 11.55
CA GLY A 40 -17.18 16.45 11.81
C GLY A 40 -16.23 15.87 12.86
N GLU A 41 -16.09 14.53 12.88
CA GLU A 41 -15.16 13.85 13.77
C GLU A 41 -13.70 14.29 13.54
N ILE A 42 -12.90 14.27 14.61
CA ILE A 42 -11.48 14.59 14.54
C ILE A 42 -10.74 13.35 14.05
N THR A 43 -10.18 13.46 12.85
CA THR A 43 -9.37 12.43 12.21
C THR A 43 -7.98 13.00 11.92
N ALA A 44 -7.02 12.18 11.50
CA ALA A 44 -5.69 12.68 11.13
C ALA A 44 -5.73 13.65 9.94
N LYS A 45 -6.76 13.54 9.10
CA LYS A 45 -6.99 14.43 7.97
C LYS A 45 -7.61 15.77 8.40
N THR A 46 -8.50 15.74 9.38
CA THR A 46 -9.37 16.89 9.72
C THR A 46 -8.91 17.64 10.97
N ILE A 47 -7.91 17.14 11.71
CA ILE A 47 -7.37 17.82 12.88
C ILE A 47 -6.86 19.22 12.53
N SER A 48 -7.34 20.22 13.27
CA SER A 48 -7.02 21.62 13.09
C SER A 48 -7.02 22.35 14.42
N ILE A 49 -6.43 23.55 14.45
CA ILE A 49 -6.53 24.44 15.62
C ILE A 49 -7.97 24.92 15.74
N ALA A 50 -8.55 24.83 16.94
CA ALA A 50 -9.91 25.28 17.18
C ALA A 50 -10.08 26.77 16.86
N SER A 51 -11.23 27.13 16.32
CA SER A 51 -11.52 28.50 15.86
C SER A 51 -11.44 29.53 16.98
N GLY A 52 -11.81 29.18 18.22
CA GLY A 52 -11.72 30.08 19.37
C GLY A 52 -10.29 30.30 19.88
N TRP A 53 -9.39 29.32 19.71
CA TRP A 53 -7.96 29.51 20.01
C TRP A 53 -7.30 30.37 18.92
N SER A 54 -7.62 30.10 17.66
CA SER A 54 -7.09 30.87 16.51
C SER A 54 -7.56 32.33 16.49
N SER A 55 -8.77 32.60 17.01
CA SER A 55 -9.35 33.95 17.08
C SER A 55 -9.06 34.69 18.39
N ASP A 56 -8.18 34.14 19.25
CA ASP A 56 -7.81 34.71 20.55
C ASP A 56 -8.99 34.88 21.53
N LYS A 57 -10.09 34.12 21.32
CA LYS A 57 -11.25 34.08 22.24
C LYS A 57 -10.85 33.42 23.56
N TYR A 58 -10.01 32.39 23.50
CA TYR A 58 -9.46 31.68 24.64
C TYR A 58 -8.04 31.21 24.33
N GLY A 59 -7.23 31.05 25.38
CA GLY A 59 -5.87 30.51 25.28
C GLY A 59 -5.74 29.16 25.99
N ILE A 60 -4.50 28.75 26.21
CA ILE A 60 -4.21 27.64 27.12
C ILE A 60 -4.54 28.14 28.54
N THR A 61 -5.49 27.47 29.20
CA THR A 61 -5.88 27.75 30.59
C THR A 61 -4.63 27.63 31.48
N ALA A 62 -4.27 28.67 32.23
CA ALA A 62 -3.03 28.71 33.03
C ALA A 62 -3.07 27.79 34.26
N SER A 63 -4.14 27.91 35.06
CA SER A 63 -4.51 26.96 36.11
C SER A 63 -6.02 26.70 36.07
N VAL A 64 -6.35 25.44 36.34
CA VAL A 64 -7.72 24.93 36.47
C VAL A 64 -8.24 25.11 37.90
N ASP A 65 -7.33 25.12 38.88
CA ASP A 65 -7.63 25.17 40.31
C ASP A 65 -7.69 26.61 40.83
N ASP A 66 -6.95 27.54 40.21
CA ASP A 66 -7.02 28.98 40.44
C ASP A 66 -7.05 29.77 39.11
N PRO A 67 -8.23 29.96 38.50
CA PRO A 67 -8.37 30.64 37.22
C PRO A 67 -8.05 32.13 37.27
N THR A 68 -7.78 32.71 38.45
CA THR A 68 -7.37 34.11 38.60
C THR A 68 -5.86 34.30 38.65
N ASN A 69 -5.11 33.20 38.74
CA ASN A 69 -3.65 33.22 38.81
C ASN A 69 -3.03 33.11 37.42
N ASP A 70 -2.87 34.26 36.76
CA ASP A 70 -2.22 34.38 35.45
C ASP A 70 -0.73 33.99 35.44
N SER A 71 -0.11 33.79 36.61
CA SER A 71 1.27 33.32 36.73
C SER A 71 1.39 31.80 36.85
N ALA A 72 0.28 31.09 36.95
CA ALA A 72 0.27 29.64 37.04
C ALA A 72 0.61 29.00 35.67
N ASN A 73 1.28 27.86 35.72
CA ASN A 73 1.66 27.08 34.55
C ASN A 73 1.32 25.59 34.71
N GLU A 74 0.44 25.29 35.66
CA GLU A 74 0.11 23.92 36.08
C GLU A 74 -0.54 23.13 34.95
N ASN A 75 -1.43 23.75 34.16
CA ASN A 75 -2.07 23.06 33.05
C ASN A 75 -1.06 22.71 31.94
N ILE A 76 -0.11 23.61 31.65
CA ILE A 76 0.97 23.32 30.69
C ILE A 76 1.84 22.16 31.20
N LEU A 77 2.14 22.13 32.50
CA LEU A 77 2.85 21.00 33.12
C LEU A 77 2.04 19.69 33.06
N LYS A 78 0.72 19.76 33.24
CA LYS A 78 -0.20 18.62 33.07
C LYS A 78 -0.25 18.15 31.60
N MET A 79 -0.25 19.05 30.63
CA MET A 79 -0.17 18.73 29.19
C MET A 79 1.16 18.07 28.80
N ILE A 80 2.28 18.60 29.30
CA ILE A 80 3.61 17.99 29.11
C ILE A 80 3.63 16.59 29.74
N SER A 81 3.09 16.44 30.95
CA SER A 81 3.02 15.13 31.60
C SER A 81 2.10 14.17 30.85
N ALA A 82 1.01 14.64 30.24
CA ALA A 82 0.10 13.82 29.46
C ALA A 82 0.70 13.34 28.13
N LEU A 83 1.70 14.04 27.58
CA LEU A 83 2.46 13.59 26.43
C LEU A 83 3.35 12.38 26.73
N ASP A 84 3.92 12.37 27.95
CA ASP A 84 4.82 11.31 28.42
C ASP A 84 4.05 10.16 29.09
N ALA A 85 2.90 10.45 29.68
CA ALA A 85 2.05 9.45 30.32
C ALA A 85 1.45 8.47 29.32
N ASP A 86 1.29 7.23 29.77
CA ASP A 86 0.67 6.17 29.00
C ASP A 86 -0.79 6.52 28.66
N GLN A 87 -1.09 6.60 27.37
CA GLN A 87 -2.44 6.74 26.84
C GLN A 87 -2.92 5.39 26.33
N SER A 88 -4.17 5.07 26.65
CA SER A 88 -4.86 3.95 26.01
C SER A 88 -5.49 4.42 24.71
N PHE A 89 -5.02 3.88 23.59
CA PHE A 89 -5.57 4.11 22.26
C PHE A 89 -6.61 3.01 22.00
N ILE A 90 -7.87 3.37 22.19
CA ILE A 90 -9.02 2.48 22.07
C ILE A 90 -9.71 2.78 20.74
N ASP A 91 -9.86 1.77 19.89
CA ASP A 91 -10.77 1.84 18.76
C ASP A 91 -12.17 1.60 19.30
N THR A 92 -12.90 2.68 19.53
CA THR A 92 -14.32 2.64 19.87
C THR A 92 -15.06 2.14 18.63
N GLY A 93 -15.79 1.04 18.78
CA GLY A 93 -16.57 0.46 17.69
C GLY A 93 -17.56 1.44 17.08
N SER A 94 -18.34 1.00 16.10
CA SER A 94 -19.32 1.84 15.37
C SER A 94 -20.41 2.52 16.23
N ASP A 95 -20.45 2.26 17.54
CA ASP A 95 -21.34 2.90 18.51
C ASP A 95 -20.52 3.48 19.69
N PRO A 96 -20.45 4.82 19.85
CA PRO A 96 -19.72 5.47 20.94
C PRO A 96 -20.38 5.30 22.33
N ALA A 97 -21.56 4.70 22.43
CA ALA A 97 -22.25 4.42 23.70
C ALA A 97 -22.06 2.97 24.21
N ASP A 98 -21.50 2.06 23.39
CA ASP A 98 -21.28 0.67 23.75
C ASP A 98 -19.78 0.36 23.95
N THR A 99 -19.32 0.58 25.18
CA THR A 99 -17.97 0.22 25.67
C THR A 99 -17.63 -1.28 25.61
N SER A 100 -18.56 -2.15 25.18
CA SER A 100 -18.34 -3.61 25.16
C SER A 100 -17.53 -4.08 23.95
N ASP A 101 -17.41 -3.27 22.89
CA ASP A 101 -16.64 -3.58 21.67
C ASP A 101 -15.33 -2.76 21.57
N ASP A 102 -15.00 -2.02 22.64
CA ASP A 102 -13.79 -1.21 22.76
C ASP A 102 -12.55 -2.09 22.71
N LYS A 103 -11.79 -1.98 21.62
CA LYS A 103 -10.52 -2.70 21.45
C LYS A 103 -9.38 -1.75 21.75
N THR A 104 -8.66 -2.04 22.83
CA THR A 104 -7.38 -1.38 23.10
C THR A 104 -6.37 -1.84 22.06
N ILE A 105 -6.04 -0.96 21.11
CA ILE A 105 -5.11 -1.25 20.01
C ILE A 105 -3.67 -1.05 20.49
N PHE A 106 -3.45 -0.10 21.40
CA PHE A 106 -2.13 0.22 21.93
C PHE A 106 -2.23 0.94 23.28
N THR A 107 -1.31 0.64 24.18
CA THR A 107 -1.11 1.38 25.43
C THR A 107 0.35 1.84 25.49
N GLY A 108 0.57 3.13 25.66
CA GLY A 108 1.90 3.72 25.79
C GLY A 108 1.85 5.22 25.57
N SER A 109 3.01 5.87 25.62
CA SER A 109 3.10 7.31 25.33
C SER A 109 2.76 7.60 23.86
N PHE A 110 2.45 8.87 23.55
CA PHE A 110 2.27 9.30 22.15
C PHE A 110 3.52 9.04 21.30
N HIS A 111 4.70 9.16 21.90
CA HIS A 111 5.97 8.87 21.25
C HIS A 111 6.10 7.40 20.86
N GLU A 112 5.76 6.49 21.78
CA GLU A 112 5.82 5.04 21.52
C GLU A 112 4.80 4.63 20.47
N PHE A 113 3.60 5.20 20.49
CA PHE A 113 2.60 4.96 19.44
C PHE A 113 3.12 5.39 18.06
N PHE A 114 3.71 6.59 17.96
CA PHE A 114 4.28 7.09 16.71
C PHE A 114 5.46 6.22 16.23
N SER A 115 6.35 5.81 17.14
CA SER A 115 7.46 4.91 16.85
C SER A 115 6.98 3.53 16.37
N LYS A 116 5.94 2.98 17.01
CA LYS A 116 5.28 1.73 16.60
C LYS A 116 4.69 1.85 15.20
N LEU A 117 4.00 2.95 14.91
CA LEU A 117 3.39 3.20 13.60
C LEU A 117 4.46 3.24 12.50
N ASN A 118 5.55 3.98 12.72
CA ASN A 118 6.66 4.03 11.75
C ASN A 118 7.32 2.67 11.56
N THR A 119 7.50 1.91 12.64
CA THR A 119 8.09 0.57 12.57
C THR A 119 7.20 -0.39 11.78
N THR A 120 5.90 -0.41 12.06
CA THR A 120 4.93 -1.22 11.31
C THR A 120 4.91 -0.84 9.83
N LEU A 121 4.88 0.46 9.52
CA LEU A 121 4.93 0.93 8.14
C LEU A 121 6.22 0.49 7.44
N GLY A 122 7.37 0.58 8.13
CA GLY A 122 8.65 0.12 7.61
C GLY A 122 8.65 -1.38 7.30
N ILE A 123 8.12 -2.20 8.21
CA ILE A 123 7.98 -3.66 8.02
C ILE A 123 7.05 -3.97 6.85
N ASP A 124 5.91 -3.27 6.73
CA ASP A 124 4.95 -3.47 5.64
C ASP A 124 5.56 -3.13 4.27
N ILE A 125 6.33 -2.03 4.20
CA ILE A 125 7.07 -1.64 2.99
C ILE A 125 8.10 -2.72 2.61
N GLU A 126 8.92 -3.16 3.57
CA GLU A 126 9.95 -4.18 3.34
C GLU A 126 9.34 -5.53 2.90
N SER A 127 8.29 -5.96 3.59
CA SER A 127 7.54 -7.18 3.27
C SER A 127 6.91 -7.12 1.88
N THR A 128 6.27 -6.00 1.54
CA THR A 128 5.65 -5.78 0.23
C THR A 128 6.70 -5.74 -0.88
N SER A 129 7.83 -5.07 -0.65
CA SER A 129 8.94 -5.02 -1.62
C SER A 129 9.52 -6.42 -1.87
N THR A 130 9.80 -7.17 -0.80
CA THR A 130 10.32 -8.54 -0.90
C THR A 130 9.34 -9.44 -1.64
N THR A 131 8.04 -9.30 -1.36
CA THR A 131 6.98 -10.03 -2.04
C THR A 131 6.92 -9.69 -3.53
N LEU A 132 7.06 -8.41 -3.88
CA LEU A 132 7.11 -7.95 -5.27
C LEU A 132 8.32 -8.55 -6.02
N ASP A 133 9.50 -8.53 -5.43
CA ASP A 133 10.72 -9.09 -6.02
C ASP A 133 10.61 -10.60 -6.25
N ASN A 134 9.96 -11.32 -5.33
CA ASN A 134 9.65 -12.73 -5.49
C ASN A 134 8.68 -12.96 -6.66
N TYR A 135 7.62 -12.16 -6.78
CA TYR A 135 6.67 -12.28 -7.90
C TYR A 135 7.32 -11.97 -9.25
N ILE A 136 8.21 -10.99 -9.31
CA ILE A 136 8.99 -10.69 -10.53
C ILE A 136 9.85 -11.89 -10.90
N SER A 137 10.57 -12.46 -9.92
CA SER A 137 11.44 -13.62 -10.14
C SER A 137 10.65 -14.83 -10.65
N VAL A 138 9.51 -15.15 -10.03
CA VAL A 138 8.62 -16.24 -10.46
C VAL A 138 8.04 -15.97 -11.85
N THR A 139 7.68 -14.72 -12.15
CA THR A 139 7.15 -14.36 -13.47
C THR A 139 8.20 -14.57 -14.56
N ASN A 140 9.46 -14.19 -14.30
CA ASN A 140 10.56 -14.42 -15.22
C ASN A 140 10.80 -15.92 -15.42
N GLU A 141 10.83 -16.71 -14.35
CA GLU A 141 11.01 -18.17 -14.46
C GLU A 141 9.88 -18.83 -15.26
N ILE A 142 8.64 -18.40 -15.07
CA ILE A 142 7.50 -18.86 -15.87
C ILE A 142 7.65 -18.43 -17.34
N SER A 143 8.12 -17.21 -17.60
CA SER A 143 8.36 -16.72 -18.96
C SER A 143 9.44 -17.55 -19.66
N ASP A 144 10.56 -17.78 -18.99
CA ASP A 144 11.68 -18.58 -19.47
C ASP A 144 11.24 -20.04 -19.73
N SER A 145 10.44 -20.61 -18.82
CA SER A 145 9.86 -21.95 -19.00
C SER A 145 8.91 -22.01 -20.20
N ARG A 146 8.11 -20.96 -20.41
CA ARG A 146 7.25 -20.83 -21.60
C ARG A 146 8.07 -20.75 -22.88
N GLU A 147 9.12 -19.95 -22.90
CA GLU A 147 10.03 -19.83 -24.04
C GLU A 147 10.81 -21.13 -24.30
N ALA A 148 11.16 -21.89 -23.27
CA ALA A 148 11.83 -23.19 -23.43
C ALA A 148 10.94 -24.23 -24.13
N ILE A 149 9.62 -24.22 -23.88
CA ILE A 149 8.67 -25.19 -24.45
C ILE A 149 8.10 -24.72 -25.78
N SER A 150 7.70 -23.44 -25.85
CA SER A 150 6.95 -22.88 -26.97
C SER A 150 7.75 -21.84 -27.76
N GLY A 151 9.01 -21.60 -27.40
CA GLY A 151 9.90 -20.74 -28.14
C GLY A 151 10.29 -21.38 -29.47
N VAL A 152 10.43 -20.53 -30.47
CA VAL A 152 10.92 -20.92 -31.80
C VAL A 152 12.40 -20.60 -31.86
N ASN A 153 13.22 -21.62 -32.03
CA ASN A 153 14.64 -21.42 -32.29
C ASN A 153 14.83 -21.19 -33.80
N LEU A 154 15.13 -19.94 -34.18
CA LEU A 154 15.33 -19.55 -35.59
C LEU A 154 16.46 -20.32 -36.28
N ASP A 155 17.47 -20.76 -35.53
CA ASP A 155 18.55 -21.58 -36.09
C ASP A 155 18.06 -22.99 -36.44
N GLU A 156 17.23 -23.57 -35.57
CA GLU A 156 16.65 -24.91 -35.78
C GLU A 156 15.59 -24.89 -36.90
N GLU A 157 14.76 -23.83 -36.94
CA GLU A 157 13.82 -23.61 -38.02
C GLU A 157 14.53 -23.33 -39.35
N GLY A 158 15.64 -22.57 -39.32
CA GLY A 158 16.51 -22.33 -40.47
C GLY A 158 17.16 -23.61 -40.99
N MET A 159 17.68 -24.47 -40.11
CA MET A 159 18.21 -25.78 -40.48
C MET A 159 17.13 -26.70 -41.06
N ASN A 160 15.93 -26.71 -40.48
CA ASN A 160 14.79 -27.47 -41.01
C ASN A 160 14.38 -26.96 -42.38
N LEU A 161 14.32 -25.64 -42.59
CA LEU A 161 14.02 -25.03 -43.87
C LEU A 161 15.07 -25.40 -44.93
N LEU A 162 16.35 -25.36 -44.58
CA LEU A 162 17.45 -25.75 -45.46
C LEU A 162 17.42 -27.25 -45.79
N LYS A 163 17.04 -28.09 -44.82
CA LYS A 163 16.80 -29.53 -45.01
C LYS A 163 15.65 -29.76 -45.99
N TYR A 164 14.51 -29.08 -45.82
CA TYR A 164 13.37 -29.19 -46.74
C TYR A 164 13.71 -28.71 -48.16
N GLN A 165 14.45 -27.61 -48.30
CA GLN A 165 14.92 -27.14 -49.60
C GLN A 165 15.84 -28.16 -50.29
N LYS A 166 16.74 -28.81 -49.55
CA LYS A 166 17.64 -29.84 -50.07
C LYS A 166 16.87 -31.11 -50.47
N SER A 167 15.93 -31.55 -49.65
CA SER A 167 15.04 -32.68 -49.95
C SER A 167 14.17 -32.41 -51.18
N TYR A 168 13.64 -31.19 -51.32
CA TYR A 168 12.86 -30.79 -52.50
C TYR A 168 13.70 -30.81 -53.77
N ASN A 169 14.92 -30.25 -53.74
CA ASN A 169 15.85 -30.32 -54.87
C ASN A 169 16.22 -31.77 -55.24
N ALA A 170 16.39 -32.64 -54.25
CA ALA A 170 16.65 -34.06 -54.48
C ALA A 170 15.43 -34.76 -55.13
N ALA A 171 14.21 -34.46 -54.67
CA ALA A 171 12.97 -34.99 -55.25
C ALA A 171 12.75 -34.50 -56.68
N ALA A 172 13.05 -33.22 -56.97
CA ALA A 172 12.98 -32.68 -58.33
C ALA A 172 13.95 -33.41 -59.27
N ARG A 173 15.19 -33.66 -58.83
CA ARG A 173 16.16 -34.46 -59.60
C ARG A 173 15.70 -35.90 -59.79
N LEU A 174 15.12 -36.52 -58.76
CA LEU A 174 14.53 -37.87 -58.86
C LEU A 174 13.44 -37.89 -59.94
N MET A 175 12.56 -36.88 -59.95
CA MET A 175 11.49 -36.75 -60.94
C MET A 175 12.07 -36.62 -62.36
N THR A 176 13.10 -35.79 -62.55
CA THR A 176 13.81 -35.69 -63.84
C THR A 176 14.42 -37.04 -64.27
N THR A 177 15.06 -37.77 -63.35
CA THR A 177 15.61 -39.09 -63.69
C THR A 177 14.53 -40.13 -64.00
N LEU A 178 13.36 -40.00 -63.38
CA LEU A 178 12.19 -40.83 -63.68
C LEU A 178 11.63 -40.51 -65.07
N ASP A 179 11.52 -39.22 -65.41
CA ASP A 179 11.12 -38.78 -66.76
C ASP A 179 12.09 -39.31 -67.83
N GLU A 180 13.39 -39.22 -67.59
CA GLU A 180 14.41 -39.78 -68.49
C GLU A 180 14.30 -41.32 -68.63
N ALA A 181 14.03 -42.02 -67.53
CA ALA A 181 13.82 -43.47 -67.53
C ALA A 181 12.54 -43.86 -68.29
N LEU A 182 11.46 -43.10 -68.12
CA LEU A 182 10.19 -43.28 -68.83
C LEU A 182 10.34 -42.98 -70.33
N ASP A 183 11.04 -41.91 -70.69
CA ASP A 183 11.34 -41.59 -72.09
C ASP A 183 12.16 -42.70 -72.75
N THR A 184 13.13 -43.27 -72.04
CA THR A 184 13.93 -44.40 -72.55
C THR A 184 13.06 -45.65 -72.73
N LEU A 185 12.18 -45.96 -71.78
CA LEU A 185 11.24 -47.08 -71.87
C LEU A 185 10.21 -46.92 -73.00
N ILE A 186 9.73 -45.71 -73.25
CA ILE A 186 8.68 -45.46 -74.25
C ILE A 186 9.29 -45.30 -75.64
N ASN A 187 10.32 -44.46 -75.78
CA ASN A 187 10.83 -44.05 -77.08
C ASN A 187 12.03 -44.88 -77.55
N ASN A 188 12.85 -45.44 -76.65
CA ASN A 188 14.08 -46.16 -77.01
C ASN A 188 13.99 -47.69 -76.94
N MET A 189 12.97 -48.27 -76.29
CA MET A 189 12.74 -49.73 -76.28
C MET A 189 11.89 -50.23 -77.47
N GLY A 190 11.19 -49.34 -78.18
CA GLY A 190 10.35 -49.66 -79.34
C GLY A 190 11.03 -49.55 -80.70
N VAL A 191 12.25 -48.99 -80.77
CA VAL A 191 13.03 -48.89 -82.02
C VAL A 191 13.96 -50.09 -82.14
N VAL A 192 13.38 -51.23 -82.48
CA VAL A 192 14.13 -52.37 -83.05
C VAL A 192 13.72 -52.53 -84.50
N GLY A 193 14.55 -51.99 -85.40
CA GLY A 193 14.34 -52.11 -86.83
C GLY A 193 15.04 -51.04 -87.66
N ARG A 194 16.35 -51.20 -87.85
CA ARG A 194 17.04 -50.90 -89.11
C ARG A 194 18.03 -52.01 -89.39
#